data_AF-A0A356X646-F1
#
_entry.id   AF-A0A356X646-F1
#
_cell.length_a   1.000
_cell.length_b   1.000
_cell.length_c   1.000
_cell.angle_alpha   90.00
_cell.angle_beta   90.00
_cell.angle_gamma   90.00
#
_symmetry.space_group_name_H-M   'P 1'
#
loop_
_entity.id
_entity.type
_entity.pdbx_description
1 polymer ?
#
loop_
_entity_poly.entity_id
_entity_poly.type
_entity_poly.pdbx_seq_one_letter_code
_entity_poly.pdbx_strand_id
1 'polypeptide(L)' 'KTKTLNDGWTVKTADGSLAAHFEHDIVVREGKPEILSTFDYIAELSEKKENNILYYG' A
#
# COMPACT_ATOMS: atom_id res chain seq x y z
N LYS A 1 9.78 -16.99 -11.14
CA LYS A 1 11.20 -16.50 -11.25
C LYS A 1 11.16 -15.05 -11.73
N THR A 2 12.14 -14.22 -11.38
CA THR A 2 12.20 -12.81 -11.75
C THR A 2 13.45 -12.48 -12.58
N LYS A 3 13.45 -11.32 -13.23
CA LYS A 3 14.59 -10.72 -13.93
C LYS A 3 14.74 -9.25 -13.52
N THR A 4 15.93 -8.86 -13.08
CA THR A 4 16.29 -7.44 -12.88
C THR A 4 16.75 -6.85 -14.21
N LEU A 5 16.29 -5.65 -14.55
CA LEU A 5 16.68 -4.94 -15.77
C LEU A 5 18.02 -4.22 -15.61
N ASN A 6 18.55 -3.72 -16.73
CA ASN A 6 19.85 -3.06 -16.78
C ASN A 6 19.89 -1.70 -16.05
N ASP A 7 18.73 -1.18 -15.63
CA ASP A 7 18.62 0.00 -14.76
C ASP A 7 19.00 -0.28 -13.30
N GLY A 8 19.16 -1.55 -12.91
CA GLY A 8 19.54 -1.98 -11.57
C GLY A 8 18.39 -2.00 -10.55
N TRP A 9 17.18 -1.62 -10.94
CA TRP A 9 16.03 -1.45 -10.03
C TRP A 9 14.79 -2.23 -10.46
N THR A 10 14.47 -2.21 -11.75
CA THR A 10 13.20 -2.76 -12.23
C THR A 10 13.24 -4.28 -12.19
N VAL A 11 12.29 -4.88 -11.47
CA VAL A 11 12.09 -6.33 -11.41
C VAL A 11 10.89 -6.71 -12.26
N LYS A 12 11.07 -7.66 -13.20
CA LYS A 12 10.00 -8.24 -14.02
C LYS A 12 9.81 -9.73 -13.74
N THR A 13 8.60 -10.23 -13.96
CA THR A 13 8.32 -11.67 -14.06
C THR A 13 9.15 -12.27 -15.20
N ALA A 14 9.76 -13.42 -14.97
CA ALA A 14 10.64 -14.03 -15.97
C ALA A 14 9.89 -14.48 -17.24
N ASP A 15 8.59 -14.73 -17.13
CA ASP A 15 7.69 -15.15 -18.21
C ASP A 15 6.89 -13.99 -18.83
N GLY A 16 7.03 -12.77 -18.31
CA GLY A 16 6.28 -11.60 -18.78
C GLY A 16 4.81 -11.57 -18.37
N SER A 17 4.37 -12.47 -17.50
CA SER A 17 3.01 -12.45 -16.95
C SER A 17 2.78 -11.23 -16.03
N LEU A 18 1.51 -10.89 -15.81
CA LEU A 18 1.13 -9.80 -14.91
C LEU A 18 1.49 -10.11 -13.46
N ALA A 19 1.91 -9.08 -12.73
CA ALA A 19 2.16 -9.14 -11.29
C ALA A 19 1.42 -8.00 -10.58
N ALA A 20 1.00 -8.26 -9.35
CA ALA A 20 0.41 -7.28 -8.45
C ALA A 20 1.12 -7.36 -7.09
N HIS A 21 1.13 -6.25 -6.37
CA HIS A 21 1.72 -6.13 -5.04
C HIS A 21 0.83 -5.22 -4.18
N PHE A 22 0.76 -5.50 -2.89
CA PHE A 22 0.23 -4.60 -1.88
C PHE A 22 1.17 -4.62 -0.67
N GLU A 23 1.18 -3.53 0.08
CA GLU A 23 2.04 -3.35 1.26
C GLU A 23 1.22 -2.80 2.43
N HIS A 24 1.51 -3.29 3.63
CA HIS A 24 1.02 -2.74 4.89
C HIS A 24 2.15 -2.64 5.90
N ASP A 25 2.17 -1.55 6.65
CA ASP A 25 3.06 -1.33 7.78
C ASP A 25 2.41 -1.92 9.03
N ILE A 26 3.14 -2.76 9.76
CA ILE A 26 2.62 -3.46 10.94
C ILE A 26 3.57 -3.24 12.12
N VAL A 27 2.99 -2.95 13.28
CA VAL A 27 3.69 -3.00 14.57
C VAL A 27 3.16 -4.14 15.41
N VAL A 28 4.05 -4.83 16.13
CA VAL A 28 3.66 -5.85 17.11
C VAL A 28 3.85 -5.28 18.51
N ARG A 29 2.76 -5.24 19.30
CA ARG A 29 2.75 -4.79 20.69
C ARG A 29 2.00 -5.79 21.54
N GLU A 30 2.56 -6.17 22.69
CA GLU A 30 1.93 -7.11 23.62
C GLU A 30 1.46 -8.43 22.97
N GLY A 31 2.21 -8.91 21.97
CA GLY A 31 1.88 -10.13 21.22
C GLY A 31 0.73 -9.98 20.22
N LYS A 32 0.26 -8.76 19.95
CA LYS A 32 -0.81 -8.47 18.97
C LYS A 32 -0.27 -7.60 17.82
N PRO A 33 -0.64 -7.89 16.56
CA PRO A 33 -0.32 -7.04 15.42
C PRO A 33 -1.33 -5.89 15.31
N GLU A 34 -0.83 -4.72 14.93
CA GLU A 34 -1.60 -3.52 14.59
C GLU A 34 -1.17 -3.03 13.21
N ILE A 35 -2.13 -2.78 12.31
CA ILE A 35 -1.88 -2.28 10.96
C ILE A 35 -1.83 -0.75 11.03
N LEU A 36 -0.71 -0.17 10.62
CA LEU A 36 -0.45 1.27 10.69
C LEU A 36 -0.81 2.01 9.40
N SER A 37 -0.75 1.34 8.25
CA SER A 37 -1.11 1.93 6.96
C SER A 37 -2.48 1.43 6.49
N THR A 38 -3.55 1.95 7.08
CA THR A 38 -4.93 1.61 6.72
C THR A 38 -5.62 2.75 5.96
N PHE A 39 -6.79 2.45 5.39
CA PHE A 39 -7.68 3.47 4.80
C PHE A 39 -8.68 4.05 5.82
N ASP A 40 -8.57 3.70 7.11
CA ASP A 40 -9.60 4.03 8.11
C ASP A 40 -9.80 5.54 8.23
N TYR A 41 -8.71 6.33 8.20
CA TYR A 41 -8.80 7.79 8.23
C TYR A 41 -9.59 8.36 7.04
N ILE A 42 -9.37 7.82 5.83
CA ILE A 42 -10.07 8.25 4.62
C ILE A 42 -11.54 7.83 4.67
N ALA A 43 -11.82 6.61 5.15
CA ALA A 43 -13.18 6.11 5.33
C ALA A 43 -13.96 6.99 6.33
N GLU A 44 -13.38 7.28 7.49
CA GLU A 44 -13.98 8.15 8.50
C GLU A 44 -14.27 9.56 7.98
N LEU A 45 -13.35 10.15 7.22
CA LEU A 45 -13.58 11.46 6.59
C LEU A 45 -14.68 11.39 5.53
N SER A 46 -14.75 10.30 4.75
CA SER A 46 -15.76 10.15 3.69
C SER A 46 -17.19 10.02 4.26
N GLU A 47 -17.33 9.46 5.46
CA GLU A 47 -18.61 9.38 6.18
C GLU A 47 -19.01 10.73 6.80
N LYS A 48 -18.04 11.52 7.23
CA LYS A 48 -18.23 12.88 7.74
C LYS A 48 -18.41 13.82 6.55
N LYS A 49 -19.66 14.12 6.17
CA LYS A 49 -20.04 15.08 5.11
C LYS A 49 -19.63 16.54 5.40
N GLU A 50 -18.37 16.81 5.73
CA GLU A 50 -17.82 18.14 5.90
C GLU A 50 -17.05 18.55 4.63
N ASN A 51 -17.43 19.70 4.07
CA ASN A 51 -17.02 20.19 2.74
C ASN A 51 -15.56 20.69 2.64
N ASN A 52 -14.66 20.30 3.56
CA ASN A 52 -13.28 20.79 3.62
C ASN A 52 -12.21 19.68 3.49
N ILE A 53 -12.57 18.52 2.91
CA ILE A 53 -11.58 17.47 2.63
C ILE A 53 -10.68 17.94 1.48
N LEU A 54 -9.44 18.32 1.82
CA LEU A 54 -8.39 18.56 0.86
C LEU A 54 -7.98 17.22 0.25
N TYR A 55 -8.36 17.01 -1.01
CA TYR A 55 -7.87 15.90 -1.81
C TYR A 55 -6.40 16.16 -2.16
N TYR A 56 -5.50 15.40 -1.55
CA TYR A 56 -4.13 15.27 -2.04
C TYR A 56 -4.07 14.03 -2.92
N GLY A 57 -4.03 14.26 -4.23
CA GLY A 57 -3.81 13.26 -5.28
C GLY A 57 -2.98 13.88 -6.38
#